data_AF-A0A100JYL7-F1
#
_entry.id   AF-A0A100JYL7-F1
#
_cell.length_a   1.000
_cell.length_b   1.000
_cell.length_c   1.000
_cell.angle_alpha   90.00
_cell.angle_beta   90.00
_cell.angle_gamma   90.00
#
_symmetry.space_group_name_H-M   'P 1'
#
loop_
_entity.id
_entity.type
_entity.pdbx_description
1 polymer ?
#
loop_
_entity_poly.entity_id
_entity_poly.type
_entity_poly.pdbx_seq_one_letter_code
_entity_poly.pdbx_strand_id
1 'polypeptide(L)'
;MYEFEPVSPTYGISEAVVAHRLRGGALLRADLPGGYRLTLRTRELGGPVQAALAAPSPTGPARICTARISAHIPTPAVSRILDAVTRYAPALPDARDAQPPREAVAGLLTTGAPFRQPGEPGLFVQFGPAQAWLDGRRLSVTLGAPGNGLSLILGGPWDAPSTARLTAVVLRELTDAEELAGHVASLLPPGPWQVLSDQWHPDAALVLPSSPRWDPEDPLGRRVSRALRELQHGLRADRPDWDFQELISAEGSAVAFRVTPRDRAVPRLVRTVVGDGAFGSGELGNTRTTFLPTDLPAFPCLEPDLMPRAVTSPKGLYVAPEPERDMYGVKLELGGWRYVLDAQAVFYGPGWYPFHQHVTRREKDPTAPLNDRLVPTGQTVPAPVRISPDVENRSWRNEYVQLTPVDHRVEARLQLYAGDEQGCPLVRTVTLQIDLGARRVTLPDQIPAGPLRHQAAVKGERILALLAAALQERGHGASEPRAVLGPWDRGDPPDRDA
;
A
#
# COMPACT_ATOMS: atom_id res chain seq x y z
N MET A 1 15.02 27.71 32.10
CA MET A 1 14.13 26.86 32.92
C MET A 1 14.37 25.45 32.40
N TYR A 2 15.07 24.60 33.16
CA TYR A 2 15.44 23.26 32.71
C TYR A 2 14.17 22.42 32.58
N GLU A 3 13.89 21.89 31.38
CA GLU A 3 12.85 20.89 31.18
C GLU A 3 13.19 19.67 32.04
N PHE A 4 12.28 19.35 32.96
CA PHE A 4 12.38 18.14 33.77
C PHE A 4 12.03 16.96 32.86
N GLU A 5 13.01 16.41 32.15
CA GLU A 5 12.89 15.07 31.60
C GLU A 5 13.21 14.06 32.71
N PRO A 6 12.22 13.38 33.31
CA PRO A 6 12.52 12.35 34.29
C PRO A 6 13.30 11.23 33.63
N VAL A 7 14.35 10.74 34.31
CA VAL A 7 15.13 9.57 33.89
C VAL A 7 14.18 8.41 33.56
N SER A 8 14.33 7.81 32.36
CA SER A 8 13.42 6.77 31.88
C SER A 8 13.39 5.56 32.84
N PRO A 9 12.20 5.10 33.27
CA PRO A 9 12.08 3.97 34.19
C PRO A 9 12.19 2.59 33.52
N THR A 10 12.50 2.53 32.21
CA THR A 10 12.45 1.32 31.36
C THR A 10 13.10 0.08 31.97
N TYR A 11 14.36 0.21 32.42
CA TYR A 11 15.09 -0.92 33.01
C TYR A 11 14.45 -1.40 34.32
N GLY A 12 14.07 -0.47 35.19
CA GLY A 12 13.42 -0.80 36.47
C GLY A 12 12.03 -1.43 36.29
N ILE A 13 11.28 -1.04 35.26
CA ILE A 13 10.01 -1.69 34.91
C ILE A 13 10.25 -3.15 34.53
N SER A 14 11.24 -3.42 33.66
CA SER A 14 11.55 -4.77 33.21
C SER A 14 11.97 -5.67 34.38
N GLU A 15 12.88 -5.19 35.23
CA GLU A 15 13.32 -5.90 36.43
C GLU A 15 12.17 -6.20 37.38
N ALA A 16 11.27 -5.23 37.61
CA ALA A 16 10.11 -5.41 38.48
C ALA A 16 9.13 -6.45 37.93
N VAL A 17 8.87 -6.47 36.62
CA VAL A 17 7.99 -7.48 35.99
C VAL A 17 8.61 -8.88 36.07
N VAL A 18 9.91 -9.01 35.81
CA VAL A 18 10.62 -10.29 35.95
C VAL A 18 10.60 -10.78 37.40
N ALA A 19 10.93 -9.91 38.36
CA ALA A 19 10.91 -10.23 39.78
C ALA A 19 9.50 -10.65 40.25
N HIS A 20 8.45 -9.99 39.76
CA HIS A 20 7.06 -10.35 40.06
C HIS A 20 6.70 -11.77 39.60
N ARG A 21 7.10 -12.13 38.37
CA ARG A 21 6.88 -13.47 37.81
C ARG A 21 7.69 -14.53 38.57
N LEU A 22 8.95 -14.26 38.90
CA LEU A 22 9.81 -15.16 39.67
C LEU A 22 9.26 -15.43 41.09
N ARG A 23 8.59 -14.45 41.70
CA ARG A 23 7.93 -14.58 43.02
C ARG A 23 6.55 -15.24 42.97
N GLY A 24 6.19 -15.87 41.85
CA GLY A 24 4.90 -16.55 41.68
C GLY A 24 3.69 -15.60 41.58
N GLY A 25 3.90 -14.32 41.28
CA GLY A 25 2.82 -13.35 41.07
C GLY A 25 2.25 -12.70 42.34
N ALA A 26 2.93 -12.81 43.49
CA ALA A 26 2.58 -12.09 44.71
C ALA A 26 2.61 -10.56 44.52
N LEU A 27 1.95 -9.79 45.40
CA LEU A 27 1.97 -8.32 45.33
C LEU A 27 3.41 -7.80 45.37
N LEU A 28 3.83 -7.08 44.33
CA LEU A 28 5.12 -6.42 44.24
C LEU A 28 4.92 -4.90 44.12
N ARG A 29 5.74 -4.14 44.85
CA ARG A 29 5.84 -2.68 44.75
C ARG A 29 7.29 -2.33 44.45
N ALA A 30 7.51 -1.51 43.43
CA ALA A 30 8.81 -1.02 43.03
C ALA A 30 8.77 0.50 42.91
N ASP A 31 9.71 1.18 43.56
CA ASP A 31 9.99 2.59 43.30
C ASP A 31 11.03 2.65 42.15
N LEU A 32 10.75 3.48 41.15
CA LEU A 32 11.47 3.54 39.89
C LEU A 32 12.15 4.92 39.72
N PRO A 33 13.21 5.03 38.89
CA PRO A 33 13.86 6.30 38.59
C PRO A 33 12.87 7.38 38.16
N GLY A 34 13.15 8.64 38.47
CA GLY A 34 12.28 9.75 38.10
C GLY A 34 11.01 9.89 38.95
N GLY A 35 10.89 9.15 40.06
CA GLY A 35 9.77 9.27 41.01
C GLY A 35 8.54 8.42 40.66
N TYR A 36 8.67 7.50 39.71
CA TYR A 36 7.60 6.58 39.33
C TYR A 36 7.46 5.47 40.37
N ARG A 37 6.24 4.93 40.53
CA ARG A 37 5.98 3.77 41.37
C ARG A 37 5.13 2.75 40.63
N LEU A 38 5.63 1.52 40.54
CA LEU A 38 4.93 0.41 39.92
C LEU A 38 4.44 -0.57 40.98
N THR A 39 3.16 -0.90 40.94
CA THR A 39 2.56 -1.98 41.72
C THR A 39 2.10 -3.07 40.77
N LEU A 40 2.54 -4.31 41.02
CA LEU A 40 2.13 -5.50 40.27
C LEU A 40 1.43 -6.48 41.20
N ARG A 41 0.35 -7.10 40.73
CA ARG A 41 -0.40 -8.09 41.49
C ARG A 41 -0.97 -9.15 40.56
N THR A 42 -0.84 -10.42 40.93
CA THR A 42 -1.62 -11.51 40.36
C THR A 42 -2.49 -12.12 41.46
N ARG A 43 -3.81 -12.25 41.23
CA ARG A 43 -4.75 -12.73 42.27
C ARG A 43 -4.77 -14.25 42.42
N GLU A 44 -4.52 -14.95 41.33
CA GLU A 44 -4.55 -16.41 41.22
C GLU A 44 -3.25 -16.85 40.54
N LEU A 45 -2.70 -18.01 40.91
CA LEU A 45 -1.48 -18.52 40.28
C LEU A 45 -1.72 -18.71 38.78
N GLY A 46 -0.92 -18.06 37.93
CA GLY A 46 -1.13 -18.08 36.49
C GLY A 46 -2.29 -17.21 35.98
N GLY A 47 -2.90 -16.37 36.84
CA GLY A 47 -3.93 -15.42 36.46
C GLY A 47 -3.39 -14.14 35.80
N PRO A 48 -4.27 -13.20 35.41
CA PRO A 48 -3.87 -11.95 34.78
C PRO A 48 -3.07 -11.05 35.74
N VAL A 49 -2.04 -10.40 35.21
CA VAL A 49 -1.25 -9.39 35.93
C VAL A 49 -2.04 -8.09 35.97
N GLN A 50 -2.24 -7.56 37.17
CA GLN A 50 -2.76 -6.23 37.42
C GLN A 50 -1.57 -5.31 37.71
N ALA A 51 -1.36 -4.30 36.88
CA ALA A 51 -0.37 -3.26 37.09
C ALA A 51 -1.06 -1.94 37.46
N ALA A 52 -0.50 -1.22 38.42
CA ALA A 52 -0.82 0.18 38.67
C ALA A 52 0.49 0.96 38.66
N LEU A 53 0.60 1.90 37.75
CA LEU A 53 1.77 2.73 37.54
C LEU A 53 1.41 4.17 37.94
N ALA A 54 2.02 4.64 39.02
CA ALA A 54 1.93 6.03 39.44
C ALA A 54 3.11 6.79 38.84
N ALA A 55 2.81 7.80 38.02
CA ALA A 55 3.78 8.70 37.44
C ALA A 55 3.70 10.08 38.11
N PRO A 56 4.82 10.70 38.48
CA PRO A 56 4.82 12.05 39.04
C PRO A 56 4.34 13.05 38.00
N SER A 57 3.66 14.12 38.44
CA SER A 57 3.28 15.26 37.61
C SER A 57 4.01 16.50 38.13
N PRO A 58 4.69 17.28 37.26
CA PRO A 58 5.44 18.47 37.68
C PRO A 58 4.54 19.62 38.13
N THR A 59 3.25 19.61 37.79
CA THR A 59 2.32 20.74 37.99
C THR A 59 0.93 20.32 38.49
N GLY A 60 0.73 19.06 38.91
CA GLY A 60 -0.59 18.54 39.31
C GLY A 60 -0.56 17.23 40.13
N PRO A 61 -1.72 16.58 40.36
CA PRO A 61 -1.80 15.32 41.09
C PRO A 61 -1.11 14.17 40.34
N ALA A 62 -0.59 13.18 41.08
CA ALA A 62 0.07 12.01 40.51
C ALA A 62 -0.86 11.25 39.55
N ARG A 63 -0.32 10.86 38.40
CA ARG A 63 -1.06 10.18 37.33
C ARG A 63 -1.07 8.69 37.63
N ILE A 64 -2.24 8.07 37.76
CA ILE A 64 -2.35 6.62 37.97
C ILE A 64 -2.86 5.98 36.69
N CYS A 65 -1.99 5.18 36.07
CA CYS A 65 -2.34 4.31 34.96
C CYS A 65 -2.54 2.90 35.49
N THR A 66 -3.57 2.21 35.03
CA THR A 66 -3.87 0.83 35.41
C THR A 66 -3.83 -0.05 34.18
N ALA A 67 -3.27 -1.25 34.32
CA ALA A 67 -3.29 -2.26 33.28
C ALA A 67 -3.80 -3.58 33.86
N ARG A 68 -4.66 -4.27 33.12
CA ARG A 68 -4.99 -5.68 33.34
C ARG A 68 -4.51 -6.46 32.12
N ILE A 69 -3.56 -7.37 32.34
CA ILE A 69 -2.79 -8.03 31.30
C ILE A 69 -2.99 -9.52 31.44
N SER A 70 -3.43 -10.22 30.38
CA SER A 70 -3.61 -11.67 30.45
C SER A 70 -2.29 -12.39 30.75
N ALA A 71 -2.39 -13.55 31.40
CA ALA A 71 -1.23 -14.29 31.89
C ALA A 71 -0.27 -14.73 30.77
N HIS A 72 -0.84 -14.97 29.58
CA HIS A 72 -0.17 -15.50 28.40
C HIS A 72 0.59 -14.45 27.59
N ILE A 73 0.48 -13.15 27.92
CA ILE A 73 1.30 -12.12 27.27
C ILE A 73 2.76 -12.29 27.72
N PRO A 74 3.72 -12.40 26.79
CA PRO A 74 5.13 -12.56 27.12
C PRO A 74 5.67 -11.43 28.00
N THR A 75 6.51 -11.77 28.97
CA THR A 75 7.12 -10.80 29.89
C THR A 75 7.79 -9.61 29.19
N PRO A 76 8.56 -9.78 28.09
CA PRO A 76 9.14 -8.64 27.37
C PRO A 76 8.09 -7.67 26.80
N ALA A 77 6.98 -8.18 26.26
CA ALA A 77 5.89 -7.36 25.74
C ALA A 77 5.19 -6.59 26.87
N VAL A 78 4.98 -7.23 28.04
CA VAL A 78 4.45 -6.54 29.24
C VAL A 78 5.33 -5.35 29.64
N SER A 79 6.65 -5.56 29.70
CA SER A 79 7.59 -4.49 30.05
C SER A 79 7.55 -3.34 29.05
N ARG A 80 7.56 -3.63 27.74
CA ARG A 80 7.51 -2.59 26.68
C ARG A 80 6.19 -1.82 26.65
N ILE A 81 5.06 -2.48 26.90
CA ILE A 81 3.75 -1.83 27.03
C ILE A 81 3.72 -0.89 28.23
N LEU A 82 4.19 -1.34 29.41
CA LEU A 82 4.22 -0.50 30.61
C LEU A 82 5.21 0.68 30.47
N ASP A 83 6.33 0.46 29.79
CA ASP A 83 7.28 1.50 29.43
C ASP A 83 6.66 2.53 28.48
N ALA A 84 5.95 2.09 27.43
CA ALA A 84 5.21 2.98 26.53
C ALA A 84 4.15 3.81 27.26
N VAL A 85 3.47 3.23 28.26
CA VAL A 85 2.55 3.97 29.14
C VAL A 85 3.26 5.13 29.86
N THR A 86 4.50 4.94 30.34
CA THR A 86 5.23 6.05 30.97
C THR A 86 5.59 7.16 29.98
N ARG A 87 6.01 6.78 28.76
CA ARG A 87 6.43 7.74 27.73
C ARG A 87 5.28 8.54 27.15
N TYR A 88 4.13 7.92 26.96
CA TYR A 88 3.00 8.55 26.29
C TYR A 88 1.92 9.05 27.25
N ALA A 89 2.04 8.84 28.56
CA ALA A 89 1.10 9.45 29.50
C ALA A 89 1.21 11.00 29.43
N PRO A 90 0.10 11.73 29.22
CA PRO A 90 0.15 13.18 29.09
C PRO A 90 0.62 13.84 30.38
N ALA A 91 1.35 14.94 30.28
CA ALA A 91 1.92 15.66 31.44
C ALA A 91 0.82 16.29 32.31
N LEU A 92 -0.21 16.83 31.66
CA LEU A 92 -1.42 17.40 32.24
C LEU A 92 -2.61 16.95 31.40
N PRO A 93 -3.42 15.99 31.84
CA PRO A 93 -4.65 15.67 31.12
C PRO A 93 -5.63 16.84 31.28
N ASP A 94 -6.04 17.49 30.19
CA ASP A 94 -7.23 18.34 30.23
C ASP A 94 -8.42 17.46 30.67
N ALA A 95 -9.28 17.98 31.54
CA ALA A 95 -10.49 17.28 31.94
C ALA A 95 -11.36 16.91 30.73
N ARG A 96 -11.30 17.71 29.65
CA ARG A 96 -11.94 17.44 28.35
C ARG A 96 -11.23 16.33 27.59
N ASP A 97 -9.89 16.31 27.59
CA ASP A 97 -9.09 15.33 26.87
C ASP A 97 -9.05 13.98 27.57
N ALA A 98 -9.36 13.90 28.87
CA ALA A 98 -9.51 12.64 29.59
C ALA A 98 -10.69 11.76 29.09
N GLN A 99 -11.46 12.22 28.10
CA GLN A 99 -12.40 11.44 27.29
C GLN A 99 -12.30 11.95 25.84
N PRO A 100 -11.21 11.63 25.13
CA PRO A 100 -10.93 12.27 23.85
C PRO A 100 -12.02 11.93 22.82
N PRO A 101 -12.44 12.90 21.98
CA PRO A 101 -13.37 12.63 20.89
C PRO A 101 -12.84 11.51 19.98
N ARG A 102 -13.71 10.59 19.59
CA ARG A 102 -13.33 9.40 18.80
C ARG A 102 -12.75 9.80 17.45
N GLU A 103 -13.28 10.86 16.86
CA GLU A 103 -12.82 11.44 15.60
C GLU A 103 -11.39 11.98 15.71
N ALA A 104 -11.06 12.63 16.85
CA ALA A 104 -9.72 13.14 17.11
C ALA A 104 -8.70 12.00 17.26
N VAL A 105 -9.07 10.90 17.93
CA VAL A 105 -8.21 9.71 18.02
C VAL A 105 -8.05 9.06 16.65
N ALA A 106 -9.15 8.86 15.91
CA ALA A 106 -9.13 8.22 14.60
C ALA A 106 -8.21 8.93 13.61
N GLY A 107 -8.21 10.28 13.58
CA GLY A 107 -7.33 11.07 12.73
C GLY A 107 -5.84 11.00 13.08
N LEU A 108 -5.49 10.50 14.27
CA LEU A 108 -4.11 10.35 14.76
C LEU A 108 -3.60 8.90 14.72
N LEU A 109 -4.45 7.93 14.37
CA LEU A 109 -4.04 6.53 14.28
C LEU A 109 -3.10 6.32 13.09
N THR A 110 -1.98 5.65 13.36
CA THR A 110 -0.98 5.26 12.35
C THR A 110 -0.94 3.76 12.11
N THR A 111 -1.81 2.99 12.78
CA THR A 111 -1.81 1.52 12.75
C THR A 111 -3.23 1.01 12.87
N GLY A 112 -3.57 0.09 11.98
CA GLY A 112 -4.89 -0.49 11.87
C GLY A 112 -5.93 0.47 11.30
N ALA A 113 -7.11 -0.08 11.02
CA ALA A 113 -8.21 0.67 10.43
C ALA A 113 -9.25 1.02 11.48
N PRO A 114 -9.57 2.31 11.68
CA PRO A 114 -10.66 2.71 12.55
C PRO A 114 -12.02 2.36 11.93
N PHE A 115 -12.94 1.82 12.73
CA PHE A 115 -14.33 1.60 12.36
C PHE A 115 -15.29 1.75 13.54
N ARG A 116 -16.59 1.85 13.23
CA ARG A 116 -17.67 1.86 14.22
C ARG A 116 -18.48 0.58 14.11
N GLN A 117 -18.76 -0.05 15.25
CA GLN A 117 -19.66 -1.19 15.32
C GLN A 117 -21.08 -0.69 15.62
N PRO A 118 -22.10 -1.07 14.83
CA PRO A 118 -23.48 -0.65 15.08
C PRO A 118 -23.94 -1.05 16.48
N GLY A 119 -24.49 -0.09 17.24
CA GLY A 119 -25.04 -0.32 18.58
C GLY A 119 -24.03 -0.39 19.71
N GLU A 120 -22.72 -0.33 19.44
CA GLU A 120 -21.69 -0.34 20.49
C GLU A 120 -21.02 1.04 20.66
N PRO A 121 -20.91 1.55 21.89
CA PRO A 121 -20.17 2.78 22.15
C PRO A 121 -18.67 2.52 22.02
N GLY A 122 -18.01 3.22 21.11
CA GLY A 122 -16.54 3.29 21.08
C GLY A 122 -15.99 3.57 19.69
N LEU A 123 -14.66 3.60 19.61
CA LEU A 123 -13.91 3.48 18.38
C LEU A 123 -13.24 2.10 18.35
N PHE A 124 -13.41 1.37 17.26
CA PHE A 124 -12.75 0.07 17.06
C PHE A 124 -11.61 0.22 16.08
N VAL A 125 -10.52 -0.50 16.30
CA VAL A 125 -9.36 -0.53 15.40
C VAL A 125 -9.01 -1.98 15.13
N GLN A 126 -9.01 -2.38 13.86
CA GLN A 126 -8.60 -3.72 13.46
C GLN A 126 -7.18 -3.72 12.92
N PHE A 127 -6.37 -4.69 13.35
CA PHE A 127 -5.01 -4.92 12.87
C PHE A 127 -4.75 -6.43 12.81
N GLY A 128 -4.99 -7.03 11.63
CA GLY A 128 -5.01 -8.49 11.44
C GLY A 128 -5.99 -9.18 12.40
N PRO A 129 -5.54 -10.16 13.23
CA PRO A 129 -6.39 -10.85 14.20
C PRO A 129 -6.62 -10.07 15.51
N ALA A 130 -6.00 -8.90 15.67
CA ALA A 130 -6.16 -8.06 16.85
C ALA A 130 -7.23 -6.98 16.64
N GLN A 131 -8.00 -6.74 17.69
CA GLN A 131 -8.99 -5.67 17.76
C GLN A 131 -8.73 -4.81 19.00
N ALA A 132 -8.58 -3.50 18.80
CA ALA A 132 -8.64 -2.52 19.87
C ALA A 132 -10.03 -1.91 19.94
N TRP A 133 -10.49 -1.66 21.16
CA TRP A 133 -11.72 -0.95 21.49
C TRP A 133 -11.41 0.19 22.45
N LEU A 134 -11.82 1.38 22.04
CA LEU A 134 -11.59 2.65 22.73
C LEU A 134 -12.93 3.21 23.20
N ASP A 135 -13.15 3.24 24.52
CA ASP A 135 -14.33 3.86 25.11
C ASP A 135 -14.00 4.60 26.41
N GLY A 136 -14.34 5.90 26.44
CA GLY A 136 -14.02 6.81 27.52
C GLY A 136 -12.52 6.82 27.87
N ARG A 137 -12.17 6.34 29.07
CA ARG A 137 -10.79 6.28 29.60
C ARG A 137 -10.11 4.93 29.44
N ARG A 138 -10.74 4.00 28.71
CA ARG A 138 -10.31 2.62 28.60
C ARG A 138 -9.91 2.31 27.17
N LEU A 139 -8.67 1.87 27.02
CA LEU A 139 -8.18 1.17 25.83
C LEU A 139 -8.20 -0.32 26.17
N SER A 140 -9.08 -1.06 25.52
CA SER A 140 -9.14 -2.52 25.60
C SER A 140 -8.59 -3.08 24.30
N VAL A 141 -7.67 -4.03 24.37
CA VAL A 141 -7.16 -4.74 23.19
C VAL A 141 -7.31 -6.23 23.41
N THR A 142 -7.85 -6.90 22.42
CA THR A 142 -8.02 -8.35 22.39
C THR A 142 -7.40 -8.91 21.11
N LEU A 143 -6.64 -9.98 21.24
CA LEU A 143 -6.12 -10.75 20.12
C LEU A 143 -6.89 -12.06 20.04
N GLY A 144 -7.66 -12.28 18.97
CA GLY A 144 -8.63 -13.37 18.86
C GLY A 144 -9.97 -13.06 19.54
N ALA A 145 -10.86 -14.06 19.62
CA ALA A 145 -12.21 -13.88 20.18
C ALA A 145 -12.17 -13.55 21.70
N PRO A 146 -13.12 -12.72 22.20
CA PRO A 146 -13.23 -12.41 23.62
C PRO A 146 -13.30 -13.69 24.47
N GLY A 147 -12.36 -13.87 25.40
CA GLY A 147 -12.35 -14.98 26.36
C GLY A 147 -11.36 -16.12 26.09
N ASN A 148 -10.85 -16.26 24.86
CA ASN A 148 -9.90 -17.34 24.50
C ASN A 148 -8.54 -16.81 24.00
N GLY A 149 -8.34 -15.49 24.04
CA GLY A 149 -7.19 -14.79 23.45
C GLY A 149 -6.38 -13.93 24.42
N LEU A 150 -5.30 -13.32 23.94
CA LEU A 150 -4.55 -12.31 24.71
C LEU A 150 -5.44 -11.09 24.95
N SER A 151 -5.50 -10.59 26.18
CA SER A 151 -6.32 -9.42 26.51
C SER A 151 -5.54 -8.43 27.34
N LEU A 152 -5.62 -7.16 26.96
CA LEU A 152 -5.05 -6.02 27.68
C LEU A 152 -6.15 -4.99 27.91
N ILE A 153 -6.28 -4.48 29.13
CA ILE A 153 -7.12 -3.31 29.42
C ILE A 153 -6.23 -2.26 30.07
N LEU A 154 -6.11 -1.10 29.44
CA LEU A 154 -5.41 0.07 29.96
C LEU A 154 -6.43 1.13 30.37
N GLY A 155 -6.37 1.57 31.63
CA GLY A 155 -7.15 2.68 32.16
C GLY A 155 -6.24 3.82 32.57
N GLY A 156 -6.54 5.03 32.15
CA GLY A 156 -5.76 6.21 32.49
C GLY A 156 -6.37 7.50 31.94
N PRO A 157 -5.80 8.65 32.31
CA PRO A 157 -6.23 9.93 31.78
C PRO A 157 -5.53 10.19 30.44
N TRP A 158 -5.96 9.50 29.39
CA TRP A 158 -5.36 9.59 28.05
C TRP A 158 -5.97 10.74 27.26
N ASP A 159 -5.14 11.58 26.64
CA ASP A 159 -5.58 12.47 25.56
C ASP A 159 -5.59 11.74 24.21
N ALA A 160 -6.07 12.40 23.15
CA ALA A 160 -6.18 11.77 21.83
C ALA A 160 -4.82 11.30 21.26
N PRO A 161 -3.74 12.11 21.27
CA PRO A 161 -2.41 11.67 20.86
C PRO A 161 -1.89 10.45 21.64
N SER A 162 -2.03 10.45 22.96
CA SER A 162 -1.62 9.34 23.83
C SER A 162 -2.40 8.08 23.52
N THR A 163 -3.73 8.19 23.36
CA THR A 163 -4.58 7.05 23.00
C THR A 163 -4.16 6.45 21.66
N ALA A 164 -3.94 7.26 20.63
CA ALA A 164 -3.53 6.77 19.31
C ALA A 164 -2.15 6.07 19.35
N ARG A 165 -1.15 6.68 20.00
CA ARG A 165 0.20 6.10 20.13
C ARG A 165 0.20 4.82 20.95
N LEU A 166 -0.52 4.78 22.06
CA LEU A 166 -0.65 3.58 22.89
C LEU A 166 -1.37 2.47 22.15
N THR A 167 -2.42 2.78 21.40
CA THR A 167 -3.12 1.80 20.56
C THR A 167 -2.17 1.16 19.55
N ALA A 168 -1.40 1.98 18.82
CA ALA A 168 -0.43 1.49 17.84
C ALA A 168 0.66 0.61 18.48
N VAL A 169 1.24 1.02 19.62
CA VAL A 169 2.24 0.22 20.32
C VAL A 169 1.67 -1.10 20.82
N VAL A 170 0.51 -1.07 21.47
CA VAL A 170 -0.12 -2.29 22.00
C VAL A 170 -0.44 -3.27 20.88
N LEU A 171 -1.03 -2.80 19.77
CA LEU A 171 -1.34 -3.66 18.63
C LEU A 171 -0.06 -4.32 18.09
N ARG A 172 1.00 -3.54 17.82
CA ARG A 172 2.28 -4.07 17.30
C ARG A 172 2.95 -5.06 18.26
N GLU A 173 2.93 -4.79 19.56
CA GLU A 173 3.53 -5.65 20.59
C GLU A 173 2.77 -6.95 20.81
N LEU A 174 1.45 -6.96 20.61
CA LEU A 174 0.64 -8.17 20.80
C LEU A 174 0.61 -9.06 19.55
N THR A 175 0.84 -8.50 18.37
CA THR A 175 0.81 -9.24 17.10
C THR A 175 2.20 -9.52 16.51
N ASP A 176 3.28 -9.21 17.24
CA ASP A 176 4.67 -9.36 16.77
C ASP A 176 4.91 -8.74 15.38
N ALA A 177 4.33 -7.56 15.13
CA ALA A 177 4.29 -6.94 13.80
C ALA A 177 5.67 -6.60 13.19
N GLU A 178 6.72 -6.59 14.00
CA GLU A 178 8.09 -6.37 13.55
C GLU A 178 8.79 -7.64 13.08
N GLU A 179 8.27 -8.84 13.39
CA GLU A 179 8.98 -10.10 13.15
C GLU A 179 9.28 -10.30 11.67
N LEU A 180 8.25 -10.16 10.82
CA LEU A 180 8.41 -10.28 9.37
C LEU A 180 9.31 -9.18 8.81
N ALA A 181 9.15 -7.94 9.27
CA ALA A 181 9.99 -6.83 8.83
C ALA A 181 11.47 -7.06 9.18
N GLY A 182 11.77 -7.58 10.37
CA GLY A 182 13.12 -7.96 10.78
C GLY A 182 13.70 -9.09 9.93
N HIS A 183 12.89 -10.11 9.63
CA HIS A 183 13.30 -11.21 8.75
C HIS A 183 13.60 -10.71 7.32
N VAL A 184 12.70 -9.91 6.73
CA VAL A 184 12.92 -9.30 5.41
C VAL A 184 14.19 -8.44 5.42
N ALA A 185 14.39 -7.61 6.45
CA ALA A 185 15.58 -6.77 6.57
C ALA A 185 16.88 -7.58 6.61
N SER A 186 16.87 -8.76 7.25
CA SER A 186 18.05 -9.64 7.32
C SER A 186 18.43 -10.30 5.99
N LEU A 187 17.48 -10.39 5.05
CA LEU A 187 17.68 -10.97 3.72
C LEU A 187 18.04 -9.92 2.66
N LEU A 188 17.78 -8.64 2.94
CA LEU A 188 18.11 -7.58 1.98
C LEU A 188 19.62 -7.36 1.90
N PRO A 189 20.15 -7.13 0.68
CA PRO A 189 21.53 -6.70 0.53
C PRO A 189 21.72 -5.32 1.18
N PRO A 190 22.94 -5.00 1.66
CA PRO A 190 23.24 -3.67 2.18
C PRO A 190 22.96 -2.61 1.11
N GLY A 191 22.21 -1.57 1.47
CA GLY A 191 21.78 -0.53 0.53
C GLY A 191 20.90 0.55 1.17
N PRO A 192 20.40 1.51 0.38
CA PRO A 192 19.58 2.62 0.87
C PRO A 192 18.12 2.18 1.08
N TRP A 193 17.92 1.03 1.73
CA TRP A 193 16.63 0.39 1.93
C TRP A 193 16.21 0.44 3.39
N GLN A 194 14.93 0.70 3.61
CA GLN A 194 14.28 0.62 4.90
C GLN A 194 13.18 -0.43 4.81
N VAL A 195 13.14 -1.30 5.83
CA VAL A 195 12.04 -2.23 6.02
C VAL A 195 11.25 -1.79 7.24
N LEU A 196 9.94 -1.67 7.06
CA LEU A 196 9.00 -1.30 8.11
C LEU A 196 7.95 -2.39 8.28
N SER A 197 7.43 -2.56 9.49
CA SER A 197 6.16 -3.25 9.68
C SER A 197 5.07 -2.55 8.87
N ASP A 198 4.19 -3.31 8.22
CA ASP A 198 3.04 -2.74 7.57
C ASP A 198 2.08 -2.11 8.59
N GLN A 199 1.51 -0.96 8.24
CA GLN A 199 0.61 -0.23 9.13
C GLN A 199 -0.79 -0.82 9.17
N TRP A 200 -1.14 -1.70 8.24
CA TRP A 200 -2.50 -2.25 8.08
C TRP A 200 -2.62 -3.69 8.57
N HIS A 201 -1.55 -4.49 8.47
CA HIS A 201 -1.58 -5.90 8.85
C HIS A 201 -0.25 -6.37 9.46
N PRO A 202 -0.26 -7.14 10.57
CA PRO A 202 0.97 -7.60 11.23
C PRO A 202 1.78 -8.60 10.41
N ASP A 203 1.12 -9.46 9.62
CA ASP A 203 1.80 -10.43 8.73
C ASP A 203 2.30 -9.80 7.41
N ALA A 204 2.52 -8.48 7.39
CA ALA A 204 3.01 -7.78 6.21
C ALA A 204 4.18 -6.84 6.57
N ALA A 205 5.14 -6.76 5.66
CA ALA A 205 6.27 -5.84 5.75
C ALA A 205 6.32 -4.95 4.51
N LEU A 206 6.84 -3.73 4.69
CA LEU A 206 6.99 -2.75 3.64
C LEU A 206 8.48 -2.47 3.40
N VAL A 207 8.92 -2.61 2.15
CA VAL A 207 10.27 -2.25 1.72
C VAL A 207 10.20 -0.97 0.90
N LEU A 208 10.96 0.04 1.30
CA LEU A 208 10.99 1.36 0.67
C LEU A 208 12.41 1.97 0.78
N PRO A 209 12.71 3.07 0.06
CA PRO A 209 13.99 3.77 0.19
C PRO A 209 14.14 4.45 1.56
N SER A 210 15.35 4.42 2.14
CA SER A 210 15.63 5.04 3.44
C SER A 210 15.63 6.57 3.43
N SER A 211 15.83 7.18 2.26
CA SER A 211 15.78 8.62 2.09
C SER A 211 14.46 9.03 1.46
N PRO A 212 13.63 9.84 2.13
CA PRO A 212 12.44 10.43 1.52
C PRO A 212 12.77 11.55 0.53
N ARG A 213 14.04 11.96 0.41
CA ARG A 213 14.43 13.06 -0.49
C ARG A 213 14.34 12.62 -1.94
N TRP A 214 13.53 13.36 -2.71
CA TRP A 214 13.57 13.34 -4.16
C TRP A 214 15.01 13.57 -4.63
N ASP A 215 15.57 12.58 -5.32
CA ASP A 215 16.77 12.78 -6.12
C ASP A 215 16.41 13.81 -7.21
N PRO A 216 17.05 15.00 -7.22
CA PRO A 216 16.76 16.03 -8.23
C PRO A 216 17.02 15.53 -9.66
N GLU A 217 17.88 14.52 -9.83
CA GLU A 217 18.15 13.88 -11.11
C GLU A 217 17.17 12.76 -11.46
N ASP A 218 16.31 12.35 -10.51
CA ASP A 218 15.27 11.35 -10.70
C ASP A 218 13.93 11.84 -10.10
N PRO A 219 13.36 12.94 -10.65
CA PRO A 219 12.16 13.59 -10.10
C PRO A 219 10.91 12.70 -10.11
N LEU A 220 10.96 11.58 -10.83
CA LEU A 220 9.88 10.60 -10.94
C LEU A 220 10.18 9.28 -10.22
N GLY A 221 11.32 9.16 -9.52
CA GLY A 221 11.68 7.98 -8.72
C GLY A 221 11.87 6.69 -9.53
N ARG A 222 12.37 6.77 -10.77
CA ARG A 222 12.58 5.61 -11.65
C ARG A 222 13.77 4.76 -11.28
N ARG A 223 14.90 5.37 -10.94
CA ARG A 223 16.10 4.65 -10.47
C ARG A 223 15.72 3.87 -9.22
N VAL A 224 14.99 4.53 -8.32
CA VAL A 224 14.38 3.91 -7.13
C VAL A 224 13.44 2.76 -7.50
N SER A 225 12.48 2.99 -8.41
CA SER A 225 11.53 1.97 -8.82
C SER A 225 12.20 0.75 -9.45
N ARG A 226 13.28 0.95 -10.23
CA ARG A 226 14.05 -0.14 -10.83
C ARG A 226 14.75 -0.96 -9.75
N ALA A 227 15.46 -0.29 -8.85
CA ALA A 227 16.21 -0.94 -7.79
C ALA A 227 15.27 -1.67 -6.80
N LEU A 228 14.06 -1.15 -6.53
CA LEU A 228 13.03 -1.86 -5.77
C LEU A 228 12.55 -3.15 -6.47
N ARG A 229 12.39 -3.13 -7.80
CA ARG A 229 12.01 -4.34 -8.57
C ARG A 229 13.13 -5.37 -8.59
N GLU A 230 14.38 -4.94 -8.74
CA GLU A 230 15.54 -5.83 -8.67
C GLU A 230 15.62 -6.54 -7.31
N LEU A 231 15.42 -5.78 -6.21
CA LEU A 231 15.32 -6.37 -4.87
C LEU A 231 14.17 -7.37 -4.75
N GLN A 232 12.98 -7.00 -5.24
CA GLN A 232 11.81 -7.86 -5.20
C GLN A 232 12.05 -9.17 -5.95
N HIS A 233 12.71 -9.12 -7.12
CA HIS A 233 13.05 -10.32 -7.89
C HIS A 233 14.04 -11.21 -7.15
N GLY A 234 15.09 -10.65 -6.55
CA GLY A 234 16.04 -11.40 -5.73
C GLY A 234 15.34 -12.11 -4.57
N LEU A 235 14.55 -11.37 -3.79
CA LEU A 235 13.78 -11.94 -2.67
C LEU A 235 12.79 -13.01 -3.12
N ARG A 236 12.14 -12.84 -4.28
CA ARG A 236 11.21 -13.84 -4.81
C ARG A 236 11.90 -15.14 -5.19
N ALA A 237 13.14 -15.08 -5.68
CA ALA A 237 13.94 -16.26 -5.97
C ALA A 237 14.34 -16.99 -4.68
N ASP A 238 14.73 -16.25 -3.63
CA ASP A 238 15.17 -16.81 -2.36
C ASP A 238 14.00 -17.31 -1.48
N ARG A 239 12.82 -16.68 -1.60
CA ARG A 239 11.61 -16.95 -0.82
C ARG A 239 10.39 -17.17 -1.71
N PRO A 240 10.28 -18.34 -2.38
CA PRO A 240 9.15 -18.65 -3.26
C PRO A 240 7.82 -18.82 -2.51
N ASP A 241 7.86 -18.97 -1.19
CA ASP A 241 6.74 -19.03 -0.26
C ASP A 241 6.15 -17.65 0.10
N TRP A 242 6.75 -16.56 -0.39
CA TRP A 242 6.27 -15.19 -0.18
C TRP A 242 5.58 -14.62 -1.41
N ASP A 243 4.65 -13.71 -1.16
CA ASP A 243 3.98 -12.89 -2.14
C ASP A 243 4.42 -11.43 -2.01
N PHE A 244 4.40 -10.73 -3.14
CA PHE A 244 4.94 -9.39 -3.27
C PHE A 244 3.95 -8.50 -4.02
N GLN A 245 3.66 -7.34 -3.46
CA GLN A 245 2.78 -6.34 -4.05
C GLN A 245 3.55 -5.04 -4.28
N GLU A 246 3.74 -4.64 -5.54
CA GLU A 246 4.25 -3.31 -5.87
C GLU A 246 3.23 -2.23 -5.45
N LEU A 247 3.71 -1.20 -4.76
CA LEU A 247 2.96 0.01 -4.46
C LEU A 247 3.39 1.09 -5.44
N ILE A 248 2.52 1.35 -6.40
CA ILE A 248 2.80 2.23 -7.54
C ILE A 248 2.18 3.60 -7.30
N SER A 249 2.98 4.66 -7.40
CA SER A 249 2.52 6.02 -7.21
C SER A 249 1.54 6.47 -8.32
N ALA A 250 0.98 7.67 -8.20
CA ALA A 250 0.20 8.29 -9.27
C ALA A 250 1.03 8.46 -10.56
N GLU A 251 2.33 8.69 -10.41
CA GLU A 251 3.33 8.87 -11.47
C GLU A 251 3.74 7.56 -12.17
N GLY A 252 3.26 6.40 -11.69
CA GLY A 252 3.54 5.10 -12.31
C GLY A 252 4.83 4.42 -11.86
N SER A 253 5.57 5.04 -10.93
CA SER A 253 6.79 4.47 -10.34
C SER A 253 6.46 3.62 -9.11
N ALA A 254 7.15 2.48 -8.96
CA ALA A 254 7.11 1.76 -7.70
C ALA A 254 7.83 2.58 -6.62
N VAL A 255 7.11 2.94 -5.56
CA VAL A 255 7.65 3.72 -4.43
C VAL A 255 7.96 2.84 -3.23
N ALA A 256 7.36 1.66 -3.19
CA ALA A 256 7.62 0.60 -2.22
C ALA A 256 7.13 -0.73 -2.79
N PHE A 257 7.51 -1.85 -2.17
CA PHE A 257 6.78 -3.10 -2.32
C PHE A 257 6.46 -3.69 -0.95
N ARG A 258 5.31 -4.34 -0.88
CA ARG A 258 4.81 -5.00 0.32
C ARG A 258 5.06 -6.50 0.19
N VAL A 259 5.57 -7.11 1.26
CA VAL A 259 5.92 -8.53 1.37
C VAL A 259 4.96 -9.21 2.33
N THR A 260 4.43 -10.37 1.95
CA THR A 260 3.50 -11.17 2.76
C THR A 260 3.78 -12.66 2.59
N PRO A 261 3.77 -13.49 3.64
CA PRO A 261 3.82 -14.95 3.49
C PRO A 261 2.55 -15.46 2.78
N ARG A 262 2.68 -16.37 1.80
CA ARG A 262 1.57 -16.82 0.94
C ARG A 262 0.49 -17.60 1.70
N ASP A 263 0.83 -18.21 2.84
CA ASP A 263 -0.10 -18.93 3.70
C ASP A 263 -0.95 -18.01 4.59
N ARG A 264 -0.67 -16.70 4.61
CA ARG A 264 -1.36 -15.72 5.43
C ARG A 264 -2.43 -14.97 4.65
N ALA A 265 -3.60 -14.82 5.26
CA ALA A 265 -4.72 -14.07 4.70
C ALA A 265 -4.50 -12.57 4.92
N VAL A 266 -3.71 -11.94 4.05
CA VAL A 266 -3.43 -10.49 4.09
C VAL A 266 -4.18 -9.76 2.97
N PRO A 267 -5.05 -8.78 3.26
CA PRO A 267 -5.73 -7.98 2.25
C PRO A 267 -4.73 -7.21 1.38
N ARG A 268 -5.01 -7.10 0.07
CA ARG A 268 -4.18 -6.28 -0.83
C ARG A 268 -4.43 -4.80 -0.59
N LEU A 269 -3.40 -3.98 -0.78
CA LEU A 269 -3.56 -2.53 -0.76
C LEU A 269 -3.98 -2.02 -2.15
N VAL A 270 -4.97 -1.14 -2.19
CA VAL A 270 -5.44 -0.46 -3.40
C VAL A 270 -4.98 0.99 -3.36
N ARG A 271 -4.48 1.45 -4.50
CA ARG A 271 -4.10 2.85 -4.69
C ARG A 271 -5.34 3.74 -4.68
N THR A 272 -5.34 4.74 -3.80
CA THR A 272 -6.32 5.82 -3.75
C THR A 272 -5.59 7.14 -4.01
N VAL A 273 -6.05 7.88 -5.00
CA VAL A 273 -5.49 9.20 -5.36
C VAL A 273 -6.47 10.25 -4.88
N VAL A 274 -6.06 11.06 -3.90
CA VAL A 274 -6.84 12.19 -3.43
C VAL A 274 -6.27 13.44 -4.11
N GLY A 275 -7.12 14.16 -4.85
CA GLY A 275 -6.78 15.48 -5.33
C GLY A 275 -7.07 16.50 -4.23
N ASP A 276 -6.05 17.22 -3.76
CA ASP A 276 -6.26 18.34 -2.84
C ASP A 276 -6.97 19.46 -3.62
N GLY A 277 -8.29 19.59 -3.42
CA GLY A 277 -9.19 20.46 -4.19
C GLY A 277 -8.96 21.97 -4.08
N ALA A 278 -7.78 22.44 -3.67
CA ALA A 278 -7.42 23.86 -3.62
C ALA A 278 -6.63 24.25 -4.87
N PHE A 279 -7.33 24.60 -5.95
CA PHE A 279 -6.71 25.12 -7.17
C PHE A 279 -6.50 26.63 -7.09
N GLY A 280 -5.30 27.06 -6.71
CA GLY A 280 -4.79 28.40 -7.01
C GLY A 280 -4.10 28.42 -8.38
N SER A 281 -4.29 29.49 -9.17
CA SER A 281 -3.60 29.67 -10.45
C SER A 281 -2.10 29.94 -10.23
N GLY A 282 -1.31 28.90 -9.96
CA GLY A 282 0.13 29.03 -9.75
C GLY A 282 0.76 28.05 -8.76
N GLU A 283 -0.02 27.20 -8.07
CA GLU A 283 0.54 26.20 -7.16
C GLU A 283 0.52 24.80 -7.80
N LEU A 284 1.67 24.14 -7.77
CA LEU A 284 1.87 22.74 -8.19
C LEU A 284 0.86 21.86 -7.43
N GLY A 285 -0.04 21.18 -8.16
CA GLY A 285 -0.99 20.27 -7.56
C GLY A 285 -0.28 19.09 -6.90
N ASN A 286 -0.28 19.05 -5.56
CA ASN A 286 0.26 17.93 -4.80
C ASN A 286 -0.74 16.76 -4.83
N THR A 287 -0.67 15.89 -5.84
CA THR A 287 -1.40 14.62 -5.79
C THR A 287 -0.76 13.69 -4.77
N ARG A 288 -1.39 13.51 -3.61
CA ARG A 288 -0.92 12.55 -2.61
C ARG A 288 -1.44 11.16 -2.96
N THR A 289 -0.52 10.24 -3.25
CA THR A 289 -0.88 8.81 -3.41
C THR A 289 -1.00 8.17 -2.04
N THR A 290 -2.14 7.51 -1.79
CA THR A 290 -2.39 6.74 -0.57
C THR A 290 -2.73 5.30 -0.93
N PHE A 291 -2.44 4.35 -0.04
CA PHE A 291 -2.71 2.93 -0.25
C PHE A 291 -3.57 2.42 0.90
N LEU A 292 -4.75 1.89 0.58
CA LEU A 292 -5.76 1.44 1.54
C LEU A 292 -6.12 -0.03 1.28
N PRO A 293 -6.36 -0.87 2.29
CA PRO A 293 -6.78 -2.27 2.08
C PRO A 293 -8.11 -2.38 1.33
N THR A 294 -8.28 -3.45 0.54
CA THR A 294 -9.52 -3.74 -0.23
C THR A 294 -10.77 -3.91 0.63
N ASP A 295 -10.61 -4.32 1.89
CA ASP A 295 -11.70 -4.90 2.69
C ASP A 295 -12.15 -3.99 3.85
N LEU A 296 -11.64 -2.77 3.93
CA LEU A 296 -12.03 -1.86 5.01
C LEU A 296 -13.39 -1.21 4.74
N PRO A 297 -14.32 -1.23 5.71
CA PRO A 297 -15.48 -0.37 5.66
C PRO A 297 -15.00 1.09 5.70
N ALA A 298 -15.46 1.91 4.74
CA ALA A 298 -15.12 3.32 4.69
C ALA A 298 -15.43 3.99 6.03
N PHE A 299 -14.42 4.57 6.68
CA PHE A 299 -14.66 5.43 7.83
C PHE A 299 -15.19 6.77 7.29
N PRO A 300 -16.39 7.22 7.68
CA PRO A 300 -17.14 8.27 6.98
C PRO A 300 -16.62 9.71 7.20
N CYS A 301 -15.34 9.91 7.56
CA CYS A 301 -14.80 11.27 7.76
C CYS A 301 -13.68 11.67 6.79
N LEU A 302 -13.52 10.95 5.68
CA LEU A 302 -12.69 11.38 4.55
C LEU A 302 -13.43 11.09 3.24
N GLU A 303 -14.56 11.75 3.02
CA GLU A 303 -15.01 12.00 1.65
C GLU A 303 -14.38 13.32 1.19
N PRO A 304 -13.33 13.30 0.36
CA PRO A 304 -13.16 14.36 -0.61
C PRO A 304 -14.26 14.16 -1.64
N ASP A 305 -15.32 14.98 -1.54
CA ASP A 305 -16.11 15.39 -2.69
C ASP A 305 -15.14 15.75 -3.81
N LEU A 306 -14.98 14.85 -4.78
CA LEU A 306 -14.45 15.04 -6.14
C LEU A 306 -14.10 13.66 -6.73
N MET A 307 -15.14 12.85 -6.99
CA MET A 307 -15.02 11.81 -8.02
C MET A 307 -14.77 12.51 -9.36
N PRO A 308 -13.64 12.29 -10.06
CA PRO A 308 -13.52 12.74 -11.43
C PRO A 308 -14.60 12.03 -12.25
N ARG A 309 -15.39 12.82 -12.98
CA ARG A 309 -16.42 12.34 -13.91
C ARG A 309 -15.87 11.18 -14.73
N ALA A 310 -16.63 10.09 -14.80
CA ALA A 310 -16.42 9.06 -15.80
C ALA A 310 -16.47 9.71 -17.19
N VAL A 311 -15.30 9.91 -17.80
CA VAL A 311 -15.22 10.32 -19.21
C VAL A 311 -15.63 9.10 -20.01
N THR A 312 -16.90 9.02 -20.36
CA THR A 312 -17.38 8.12 -21.41
C THR A 312 -16.56 8.40 -22.67
N SER A 313 -15.71 7.44 -23.05
CA SER A 313 -14.86 7.58 -24.23
C SER A 313 -15.73 7.42 -25.49
N PRO A 314 -15.64 8.32 -26.47
CA PRO A 314 -16.26 8.10 -27.77
C PRO A 314 -15.60 6.89 -28.44
N LYS A 315 -16.43 5.97 -28.96
CA LYS A 315 -15.98 4.86 -29.81
C LYS A 315 -15.64 5.40 -31.20
N GLY A 316 -14.43 5.15 -31.70
CA GLY A 316 -13.94 5.63 -33.00
C GLY A 316 -12.67 6.50 -32.97
N LEU A 317 -12.16 6.82 -34.15
CA LEU A 317 -11.02 7.73 -34.35
C LEU A 317 -11.30 9.08 -33.69
N TYR A 318 -10.40 9.53 -32.82
CA TYR A 318 -10.54 10.75 -32.04
C TYR A 318 -9.22 11.50 -31.99
N VAL A 319 -9.30 12.83 -32.01
CA VAL A 319 -8.18 13.74 -31.78
C VAL A 319 -8.69 14.83 -30.85
N ALA A 320 -8.02 15.04 -29.72
CA ALA A 320 -8.38 16.11 -28.81
C ALA A 320 -8.32 17.48 -29.52
N PRO A 321 -9.31 18.37 -29.33
CA PRO A 321 -9.39 19.64 -30.05
C PRO A 321 -8.25 20.61 -29.67
N GLU A 322 -7.69 20.47 -28.47
CA GLU A 322 -6.59 21.29 -27.96
C GLU A 322 -5.50 20.41 -27.33
N PRO A 323 -4.25 20.87 -27.26
CA PRO A 323 -3.23 20.23 -26.44
C PRO A 323 -3.56 20.40 -24.96
N GLU A 324 -3.40 19.33 -24.20
CA GLU A 324 -3.58 19.28 -22.76
C GLU A 324 -2.22 19.36 -22.08
N ARG A 325 -2.13 20.11 -20.96
CA ARG A 325 -0.92 20.09 -20.12
C ARG A 325 -0.80 18.73 -19.44
N ASP A 326 0.34 18.07 -19.61
CA ASP A 326 0.69 16.84 -18.91
C ASP A 326 1.93 17.09 -18.07
N MET A 327 1.73 17.22 -16.75
CA MET A 327 2.81 17.42 -15.79
C MET A 327 3.87 16.32 -15.83
N TYR A 328 3.51 15.14 -16.35
CA TYR A 328 4.38 13.98 -16.46
C TYR A 328 4.64 13.60 -17.91
N GLY A 329 4.30 14.46 -18.86
CA GLY A 329 4.59 14.23 -20.27
C GLY A 329 6.09 14.31 -20.53
N VAL A 330 6.58 13.68 -21.59
CA VAL A 330 7.90 13.99 -22.16
C VAL A 330 7.89 13.93 -23.65
N LYS A 331 8.83 14.67 -24.21
CA LYS A 331 9.35 14.43 -25.55
C LYS A 331 10.23 13.18 -25.55
N LEU A 332 9.63 12.03 -25.85
CA LEU A 332 10.39 10.82 -26.13
C LEU A 332 10.91 10.89 -27.57
N GLU A 333 12.23 10.87 -27.74
CA GLU A 333 12.84 10.72 -29.07
C GLU A 333 12.38 9.42 -29.71
N LEU A 334 11.95 9.49 -30.97
CA LEU A 334 11.31 8.35 -31.62
C LEU A 334 12.27 7.16 -31.73
N GLY A 335 13.56 7.36 -31.97
CA GLY A 335 14.61 6.33 -31.80
C GLY A 335 14.31 4.95 -32.39
N GLY A 336 14.94 3.89 -31.86
CA GLY A 336 14.77 2.50 -32.31
C GLY A 336 13.98 1.60 -31.35
N TRP A 337 13.29 2.17 -30.36
CA TRP A 337 12.57 1.39 -29.35
C TRP A 337 11.27 0.76 -29.87
N ARG A 338 10.76 -0.24 -29.15
CA ARG A 338 9.50 -0.96 -29.45
C ARG A 338 8.54 -0.90 -28.27
N TYR A 339 7.27 -1.21 -28.48
CA TYR A 339 6.34 -1.41 -27.37
C TYR A 339 6.51 -2.81 -26.73
N VAL A 340 6.15 -2.93 -25.46
CA VAL A 340 6.03 -4.17 -24.68
C VAL A 340 4.73 -4.15 -23.86
N LEU A 341 4.24 -5.32 -23.47
CA LEU A 341 3.05 -5.49 -22.65
C LEU A 341 3.34 -5.06 -21.21
N ASP A 342 2.50 -4.18 -20.66
CA ASP A 342 2.68 -3.58 -19.33
C ASP A 342 1.83 -4.25 -18.24
N ALA A 343 0.88 -5.13 -18.63
CA ALA A 343 -0.06 -5.77 -17.72
C ALA A 343 0.22 -7.28 -17.57
N GLN A 344 0.45 -7.76 -16.33
CA GLN A 344 0.82 -9.15 -16.01
C GLN A 344 -0.38 -10.12 -15.85
N ALA A 345 -1.62 -9.70 -16.12
CA ALA A 345 -2.82 -10.52 -15.90
C ALA A 345 -3.62 -10.77 -17.19
N VAL A 346 -2.92 -11.09 -18.27
CA VAL A 346 -3.50 -11.37 -19.58
C VAL A 346 -3.10 -12.79 -19.96
N PHE A 347 -4.06 -13.60 -20.43
CA PHE A 347 -3.72 -14.84 -21.12
C PHE A 347 -3.94 -14.69 -22.61
N TYR A 348 -3.33 -15.60 -23.36
CA TYR A 348 -3.32 -15.54 -24.82
C TYR A 348 -4.45 -16.39 -25.39
N GLY A 349 -5.46 -15.72 -25.95
CA GLY A 349 -6.66 -16.36 -26.48
C GLY A 349 -6.62 -16.62 -28.00
N PRO A 350 -7.67 -17.24 -28.55
CA PRO A 350 -7.82 -17.47 -29.98
C PRO A 350 -8.38 -16.24 -30.71
N GLY A 351 -8.00 -16.05 -31.98
CA GLY A 351 -8.56 -15.01 -32.85
C GLY A 351 -7.52 -13.99 -33.33
N TRP A 352 -8.01 -12.87 -33.87
CA TRP A 352 -7.17 -11.80 -34.41
C TRP A 352 -6.45 -11.00 -33.34
N TYR A 353 -7.03 -10.87 -32.15
CA TYR A 353 -6.46 -10.08 -31.07
C TYR A 353 -5.88 -11.03 -30.00
N PRO A 354 -4.58 -10.92 -29.68
CA PRO A 354 -3.89 -11.95 -28.90
C PRO A 354 -4.21 -11.94 -27.40
N PHE A 355 -4.74 -10.84 -26.86
CA PHE A 355 -4.84 -10.61 -25.42
C PHE A 355 -6.27 -10.83 -24.91
N HIS A 356 -6.45 -11.74 -23.96
CA HIS A 356 -7.77 -12.14 -23.47
C HIS A 356 -7.86 -12.11 -21.94
N GLN A 357 -9.10 -12.07 -21.45
CA GLN A 357 -9.46 -12.18 -20.03
C GLN A 357 -10.54 -13.26 -19.82
N HIS A 358 -10.58 -13.84 -18.61
CA HIS A 358 -11.38 -15.02 -18.35
C HIS A 358 -12.80 -14.52 -18.09
N VAL A 359 -13.77 -15.13 -18.77
CA VAL A 359 -15.16 -14.89 -18.40
C VAL A 359 -15.34 -15.57 -17.05
N THR A 360 -15.61 -14.78 -16.03
CA THR A 360 -15.87 -15.28 -14.68
C THR A 360 -17.37 -15.29 -14.42
N ARG A 361 -17.84 -16.32 -13.74
CA ARG A 361 -19.20 -16.37 -13.18
C ARG A 361 -19.13 -16.18 -11.69
N ARG A 362 -20.16 -15.57 -11.12
CA ARG A 362 -20.33 -15.48 -9.68
C ARG A 362 -20.91 -16.80 -9.17
N GLU A 363 -20.20 -17.42 -8.24
CA GLU A 363 -20.69 -18.57 -7.47
C GLU A 363 -20.72 -18.19 -6.00
N LYS A 364 -21.64 -18.80 -5.24
CA LYS A 364 -21.62 -18.67 -3.79
C LYS A 364 -20.36 -19.32 -3.23
N ASP A 365 -19.65 -18.58 -2.39
CA ASP A 365 -18.46 -19.12 -1.74
C ASP A 365 -18.88 -20.17 -0.69
N PRO A 366 -18.46 -21.45 -0.84
CA PRO A 366 -18.81 -22.50 0.13
C PRO A 366 -18.22 -22.26 1.52
N THR A 367 -17.17 -21.43 1.64
CA THR A 367 -16.55 -21.09 2.94
C THR A 367 -17.04 -19.74 3.50
N ALA A 368 -17.69 -18.92 2.66
CA ALA A 368 -18.23 -17.62 3.04
C ALA A 368 -19.60 -17.37 2.34
N PRO A 369 -20.72 -17.94 2.86
CA PRO A 369 -22.01 -17.98 2.15
C PRO A 369 -22.62 -16.60 1.82
N LEU A 370 -22.17 -15.54 2.50
CA LEU A 370 -22.59 -14.16 2.25
C LEU A 370 -21.86 -13.53 1.06
N ASN A 371 -20.72 -14.08 0.64
CA ASN A 371 -19.89 -13.57 -0.44
C ASN A 371 -20.05 -14.40 -1.71
N ASP A 372 -19.91 -13.72 -2.85
CA ASP A 372 -19.79 -14.38 -4.15
C ASP A 372 -18.31 -14.45 -4.51
N ARG A 373 -17.84 -15.62 -4.96
CA ARG A 373 -16.53 -15.79 -5.56
C ARG A 373 -16.63 -15.74 -7.09
N LEU A 374 -15.61 -15.18 -7.73
CA LEU A 374 -15.49 -15.19 -9.20
C LEU A 374 -14.79 -16.48 -9.64
N VAL A 375 -15.51 -17.36 -10.33
CA VAL A 375 -14.99 -18.62 -10.84
C VAL A 375 -14.83 -18.55 -12.35
N PRO A 376 -13.67 -18.92 -12.92
CA PRO A 376 -13.50 -18.97 -14.37
C PRO A 376 -14.49 -19.94 -15.01
N THR A 377 -15.19 -19.51 -16.05
CA THR A 377 -16.15 -20.34 -16.80
C THR A 377 -15.49 -21.27 -17.80
N GLY A 378 -14.16 -21.19 -17.96
CA GLY A 378 -13.41 -21.81 -19.06
C GLY A 378 -13.49 -21.03 -20.37
N GLN A 379 -14.36 -20.03 -20.47
CA GLN A 379 -14.45 -19.13 -21.62
C GLN A 379 -13.52 -17.93 -21.48
N THR A 380 -13.19 -17.34 -22.64
CA THR A 380 -12.26 -16.23 -22.75
C THR A 380 -12.80 -15.19 -23.71
N VAL A 381 -12.51 -13.92 -23.45
CA VAL A 381 -12.90 -12.81 -24.35
C VAL A 381 -11.72 -11.86 -24.55
N PRO A 382 -11.60 -11.22 -25.73
CA PRO A 382 -10.62 -10.18 -25.98
C PRO A 382 -10.66 -9.09 -24.89
N ALA A 383 -9.49 -8.71 -24.38
CA ALA A 383 -9.38 -7.79 -23.25
C ALA A 383 -8.59 -6.52 -23.61
N PRO A 384 -9.03 -5.34 -23.14
CA PRO A 384 -8.22 -4.14 -23.31
C PRO A 384 -6.92 -4.27 -22.51
N VAL A 385 -5.78 -3.97 -23.12
CA VAL A 385 -4.47 -4.04 -22.46
C VAL A 385 -3.71 -2.73 -22.57
N ARG A 386 -2.76 -2.52 -21.67
CA ARG A 386 -1.83 -1.41 -21.73
C ARG A 386 -0.48 -1.89 -22.22
N ILE A 387 0.12 -1.12 -23.12
CA ILE A 387 1.48 -1.33 -23.61
C ILE A 387 2.33 -0.09 -23.34
N SER A 388 3.64 -0.29 -23.23
CA SER A 388 4.60 0.74 -22.83
C SER A 388 5.91 0.62 -23.63
N PRO A 389 6.68 1.70 -23.83
CA PRO A 389 7.97 1.61 -24.54
C PRO A 389 9.01 0.76 -23.82
N ASP A 390 9.73 -0.08 -24.58
CA ASP A 390 10.85 -0.92 -24.17
C ASP A 390 12.16 -0.12 -24.12
N VAL A 391 12.24 0.83 -23.19
CA VAL A 391 13.44 1.62 -22.92
C VAL A 391 13.72 1.65 -21.42
N GLU A 392 14.96 1.96 -21.03
CA GLU A 392 15.40 2.07 -19.64
C GLU A 392 14.49 2.97 -18.76
N ASN A 393 13.70 3.84 -19.39
CA ASN A 393 12.66 4.67 -18.79
C ASN A 393 11.26 4.06 -18.89
N ARG A 394 10.96 2.96 -18.18
CA ARG A 394 9.57 2.59 -17.92
C ARG A 394 8.87 3.81 -17.25
N SER A 395 7.85 4.50 -17.73
CA SER A 395 7.25 4.81 -19.03
C SER A 395 6.35 6.00 -18.64
N TRP A 396 6.60 7.18 -19.19
CA TRP A 396 5.94 8.40 -18.74
C TRP A 396 4.45 8.37 -19.12
N ARG A 397 3.59 9.12 -18.41
CA ARG A 397 2.12 9.04 -18.54
C ARG A 397 1.65 9.10 -20.00
N ASN A 398 2.28 9.96 -20.80
CA ASN A 398 1.90 10.19 -22.20
C ASN A 398 2.29 9.06 -23.17
N GLU A 399 3.22 8.18 -22.78
CA GLU A 399 3.75 7.13 -23.65
C GLU A 399 3.03 5.79 -23.52
N TYR A 400 2.18 5.64 -22.49
CA TYR A 400 1.30 4.49 -22.38
C TYR A 400 0.24 4.50 -23.46
N VAL A 401 0.03 3.33 -24.06
CA VAL A 401 -1.02 3.13 -25.05
C VAL A 401 -2.02 2.13 -24.51
N GLN A 402 -3.29 2.52 -24.51
CA GLN A 402 -4.39 1.63 -24.22
C GLN A 402 -4.86 1.00 -25.53
N LEU A 403 -4.74 -0.32 -25.63
CA LEU A 403 -5.30 -1.11 -26.72
C LEU A 403 -6.68 -1.62 -26.32
N THR A 404 -7.65 -1.46 -27.23
CA THR A 404 -9.01 -1.97 -27.06
C THR A 404 -9.40 -2.78 -28.31
N PRO A 405 -9.77 -4.06 -28.15
CA PRO A 405 -10.17 -4.89 -29.29
C PRO A 405 -11.54 -4.46 -29.84
N VAL A 406 -11.65 -4.36 -31.17
CA VAL A 406 -12.88 -4.09 -31.93
C VAL A 406 -12.91 -5.02 -33.14
N ASP A 407 -13.51 -6.20 -32.99
CA ASP A 407 -13.53 -7.28 -33.99
C ASP A 407 -12.12 -7.70 -34.48
N HIS A 408 -11.80 -7.45 -35.75
CA HIS A 408 -10.49 -7.68 -36.37
C HIS A 408 -9.55 -6.45 -36.26
N ARG A 409 -10.04 -5.38 -35.63
CA ARG A 409 -9.34 -4.10 -35.46
C ARG A 409 -8.99 -3.89 -33.99
N VAL A 410 -8.04 -3.00 -33.76
CA VAL A 410 -7.64 -2.54 -32.44
C VAL A 410 -7.66 -1.03 -32.42
N GLU A 411 -8.37 -0.47 -31.45
CA GLU A 411 -8.28 0.95 -31.13
C GLU A 411 -7.08 1.15 -30.21
N ALA A 412 -6.14 1.99 -30.62
CA ALA A 412 -4.97 2.36 -29.85
C ALA A 412 -5.12 3.83 -29.42
N ARG A 413 -5.37 4.05 -28.13
CA ARG A 413 -5.42 5.39 -27.56
C ARG A 413 -4.07 5.75 -26.98
N LEU A 414 -3.49 6.86 -27.45
CA LEU A 414 -2.18 7.36 -27.03
C LEU A 414 -2.21 8.88 -26.83
N GLN A 415 -1.19 9.39 -26.16
CA GLN A 415 -0.99 10.83 -25.97
C GLN A 415 0.30 11.25 -26.71
N LEU A 416 0.13 12.10 -27.73
CA LEU A 416 1.24 12.58 -28.55
C LEU A 416 1.84 13.85 -27.96
N TYR A 417 3.15 13.96 -27.90
CA TYR A 417 3.81 15.19 -27.44
C TYR A 417 3.63 16.31 -28.47
N ALA A 418 3.03 17.42 -28.04
CA ALA A 418 2.61 18.55 -28.86
C ALA A 418 3.47 19.81 -28.65
N GLY A 419 4.43 19.79 -27.72
CA GLY A 419 5.34 20.90 -27.43
C GLY A 419 5.52 21.09 -25.92
N ASP A 420 6.09 22.22 -25.54
CA ASP A 420 6.22 22.66 -24.15
C ASP A 420 5.65 24.07 -24.01
N GLU A 421 4.94 24.32 -22.91
CA GLU A 421 4.47 25.65 -22.52
C GLU A 421 4.91 25.94 -21.09
N GLN A 422 5.74 26.96 -20.90
CA GLN A 422 6.26 27.38 -19.58
C GLN A 422 6.94 26.23 -18.80
N GLY A 423 7.60 25.31 -19.51
CA GLY A 423 8.26 24.14 -18.90
C GLY A 423 7.34 22.96 -18.60
N CYS A 424 6.05 23.04 -18.98
CA CYS A 424 5.11 21.93 -18.90
C CYS A 424 4.89 21.32 -20.30
N PRO A 425 5.11 20.00 -20.45
CA PRO A 425 4.81 19.28 -21.67
C PRO A 425 3.34 19.36 -22.04
N LEU A 426 3.08 19.72 -23.28
CA LEU A 426 1.76 19.65 -23.89
C LEU A 426 1.62 18.33 -24.62
N VAL A 427 0.50 17.64 -24.41
CA VAL A 427 0.18 16.38 -25.08
C VAL A 427 -1.17 16.45 -25.75
N ARG A 428 -1.38 15.64 -26.78
CA ARG A 428 -2.63 15.57 -27.52
C ARG A 428 -3.10 14.13 -27.58
N THR A 429 -4.24 13.87 -26.94
CA THR A 429 -4.84 12.53 -26.96
C THR A 429 -5.34 12.22 -28.37
N VAL A 430 -4.95 11.07 -28.90
CA VAL A 430 -5.43 10.55 -30.18
C VAL A 430 -5.80 9.08 -30.07
N THR A 431 -6.78 8.65 -30.87
CA THR A 431 -7.12 7.24 -31.07
C THR A 431 -6.78 6.87 -32.51
N LEU A 432 -5.88 5.90 -32.67
CA LEU A 432 -5.57 5.28 -33.95
C LEU A 432 -6.34 3.97 -34.08
N GLN A 433 -6.53 3.53 -35.32
CA GLN A 433 -7.12 2.23 -35.60
C GLN A 433 -6.10 1.34 -36.31
N ILE A 434 -5.92 0.14 -35.80
CA ILE A 434 -5.01 -0.86 -36.37
C ILE A 434 -5.85 -2.00 -36.89
N ASP A 435 -5.78 -2.25 -38.20
CA ASP A 435 -6.43 -3.38 -38.84
C ASP A 435 -5.43 -4.54 -38.92
N LEU A 436 -5.71 -5.63 -38.18
CA LEU A 436 -4.81 -6.78 -38.11
C LEU A 436 -4.94 -7.69 -39.34
N GLY A 437 -6.09 -7.66 -40.02
CA GLY A 437 -6.31 -8.40 -41.27
C GLY A 437 -5.58 -7.74 -42.44
N ALA A 438 -5.72 -6.42 -42.57
CA ALA A 438 -5.05 -5.64 -43.62
C ALA A 438 -3.60 -5.25 -43.26
N ARG A 439 -3.16 -5.50 -42.03
CA ARG A 439 -1.86 -5.08 -41.47
C ARG A 439 -1.59 -3.59 -41.72
N ARG A 440 -2.54 -2.75 -41.34
CA ARG A 440 -2.51 -1.32 -41.64
C ARG A 440 -2.89 -0.47 -40.44
N VAL A 441 -2.15 0.62 -40.25
CA VAL A 441 -2.50 1.69 -39.30
C VAL A 441 -3.31 2.76 -40.03
N THR A 442 -4.44 3.16 -39.45
CA THR A 442 -5.26 4.27 -39.89
C THR A 442 -5.12 5.42 -38.90
N LEU A 443 -4.65 6.57 -39.39
CA LEU A 443 -4.50 7.79 -38.62
C LEU A 443 -5.73 8.70 -38.86
N PRO A 444 -6.30 9.34 -37.82
CA PRO A 444 -7.32 10.36 -38.00
C PRO A 444 -6.81 11.52 -38.89
N ASP A 445 -7.63 11.99 -39.81
CA ASP A 445 -7.30 13.13 -40.69
C ASP A 445 -7.17 14.44 -39.90
N GLN A 446 -7.79 14.51 -38.72
CA GLN A 446 -7.75 15.66 -37.82
C GLN A 446 -6.40 15.83 -37.11
N ILE A 447 -5.47 14.86 -37.20
CA ILE A 447 -4.12 15.02 -36.65
C ILE A 447 -3.36 16.06 -37.49
N PRO A 448 -2.90 17.18 -36.87
CA PRO A 448 -2.16 18.21 -37.59
C PRO A 448 -0.95 17.66 -38.35
N ALA A 449 -0.73 18.16 -39.57
CA ALA A 449 0.44 17.81 -40.36
C ALA A 449 1.75 18.19 -39.63
N GLY A 450 2.83 17.46 -39.90
CA GLY A 450 4.14 17.69 -39.29
C GLY A 450 4.47 16.73 -38.15
N PRO A 451 5.15 17.18 -37.07
CA PRO A 451 5.73 16.31 -36.04
C PRO A 451 4.73 15.39 -35.35
N LEU A 452 3.52 15.88 -35.05
CA LEU A 452 2.46 15.08 -34.41
C LEU A 452 2.00 13.91 -35.29
N ARG A 453 1.75 14.15 -36.58
CA ARG A 453 1.35 13.08 -37.53
C ARG A 453 2.49 12.09 -37.76
N HIS A 454 3.73 12.55 -37.79
CA HIS A 454 4.90 11.67 -37.87
C HIS A 454 5.02 10.77 -36.62
N GLN A 455 4.86 11.35 -35.42
CA GLN A 455 4.87 10.60 -34.17
C GLN A 455 3.74 9.56 -34.13
N ALA A 456 2.53 9.93 -34.56
CA ALA A 456 1.40 9.02 -34.66
C ALA A 456 1.66 7.84 -35.60
N ALA A 457 2.25 8.11 -36.78
CA ALA A 457 2.61 7.08 -37.75
C ALA A 457 3.63 6.09 -37.17
N VAL A 458 4.75 6.59 -36.63
CA VAL A 458 5.82 5.75 -36.09
C VAL A 458 5.33 4.91 -34.91
N LYS A 459 4.60 5.51 -33.97
CA LYS A 459 4.03 4.77 -32.82
C LYS A 459 3.00 3.75 -33.29
N GLY A 460 2.12 4.11 -34.24
CA GLY A 460 1.16 3.20 -34.84
C GLY A 460 1.80 1.96 -35.44
N GLU A 461 2.84 2.14 -36.26
CA GLU A 461 3.58 1.02 -36.88
C GLU A 461 4.22 0.11 -35.84
N ARG A 462 4.72 0.65 -34.73
CA ARG A 462 5.28 -0.16 -33.62
C ARG A 462 4.23 -0.98 -32.92
N ILE A 463 3.03 -0.43 -32.73
CA ILE A 463 1.92 -1.18 -32.14
C ILE A 463 1.49 -2.31 -33.07
N LEU A 464 1.40 -2.05 -34.37
CA LEU A 464 1.14 -3.08 -35.37
C LEU A 464 2.22 -4.17 -35.34
N ALA A 465 3.51 -3.80 -35.27
CA ALA A 465 4.62 -4.75 -35.19
C ALA A 465 4.55 -5.63 -33.93
N LEU A 466 4.22 -5.05 -32.77
CA LEU A 466 4.00 -5.79 -31.53
C LEU A 466 2.88 -6.83 -31.68
N LEU A 467 1.72 -6.41 -32.18
CA LEU A 467 0.55 -7.28 -32.36
C LEU A 467 0.81 -8.38 -33.40
N ALA A 468 1.47 -8.03 -34.50
CA ALA A 468 1.84 -8.99 -35.55
C ALA A 468 2.84 -10.04 -35.06
N ALA A 469 3.83 -9.65 -34.25
CA ALA A 469 4.79 -10.57 -33.66
C ALA A 469 4.10 -11.58 -32.72
N ALA A 470 3.17 -11.10 -31.89
CA ALA A 470 2.36 -11.97 -31.02
C ALA A 470 1.57 -13.01 -31.81
N LEU A 471 0.90 -12.57 -32.89
CA LEU A 471 0.12 -13.45 -33.77
C LEU A 471 1.01 -14.46 -34.51
N GLN A 472 2.20 -14.05 -34.92
CA GLN A 472 3.14 -14.93 -35.59
C GLN A 472 3.63 -16.03 -34.66
N GLU A 473 4.07 -15.71 -33.44
CA GLU A 473 4.51 -16.72 -32.47
C GLU A 473 3.38 -17.71 -32.12
N ARG A 474 2.15 -17.20 -31.98
CA ARG A 474 0.95 -18.03 -31.78
C ARG A 474 0.65 -18.93 -32.98
N GLY A 475 0.82 -18.43 -34.20
CA GLY A 475 0.68 -19.21 -35.43
C GLY A 475 1.69 -20.35 -35.55
N HIS A 476 2.85 -20.23 -34.90
CA HIS A 476 3.86 -21.30 -34.79
C HIS A 476 3.67 -22.18 -33.55
N GLY A 477 2.54 -22.06 -32.84
CA GLY A 477 2.18 -22.94 -31.72
C GLY A 477 2.67 -22.49 -30.34
N ALA A 478 3.24 -21.29 -30.20
CA ALA A 478 3.63 -20.78 -28.88
C ALA A 478 2.40 -20.55 -28.00
N SER A 479 2.36 -21.13 -26.79
CA SER A 479 1.29 -20.88 -25.83
C SER A 479 1.34 -19.44 -25.28
N GLU A 480 2.54 -18.89 -25.16
CA GLU A 480 2.84 -17.55 -24.68
C GLU A 480 3.82 -16.86 -25.64
N PRO A 481 3.41 -15.78 -26.34
CA PRO A 481 4.30 -15.00 -27.17
C PRO A 481 5.28 -14.19 -26.33
N ARG A 482 6.57 -14.45 -26.50
CA ARG A 482 7.67 -13.74 -25.81
C ARG A 482 8.02 -12.41 -26.48
N ALA A 483 7.69 -12.23 -27.75
CA ALA A 483 8.03 -11.01 -28.49
C ALA A 483 7.37 -9.75 -27.92
N VAL A 484 6.24 -9.89 -27.24
CA VAL A 484 5.50 -8.79 -26.59
C VAL A 484 5.98 -8.49 -25.18
N LEU A 485 6.82 -9.34 -24.60
CA LEU A 485 7.30 -9.20 -23.23
C LEU A 485 8.48 -8.24 -23.16
N GLY A 486 8.62 -7.57 -22.02
CA GLY A 486 9.81 -6.77 -21.71
C GLY A 486 11.08 -7.64 -21.67
N PRO A 487 12.28 -7.06 -21.81
CA PRO A 487 13.56 -7.78 -21.74
C PRO A 487 13.69 -8.67 -20.49
N TRP A 488 13.06 -8.23 -19.41
CA TRP A 488 13.07 -8.86 -18.10
C TRP A 488 12.16 -10.09 -17.98
N ASP A 489 11.16 -10.22 -18.86
CA ASP A 489 10.15 -11.29 -18.83
C ASP A 489 10.33 -12.29 -20.00
N ARG A 490 11.30 -12.07 -20.90
CA ARG A 490 11.53 -12.93 -22.08
C ARG A 490 12.15 -14.29 -21.78
N GLY A 491 12.77 -14.44 -20.61
CA GLY A 491 13.70 -15.55 -20.32
C GLY A 491 14.90 -15.58 -21.28
N ASP A 492 15.82 -16.51 -21.08
CA ASP A 492 16.91 -16.74 -22.04
C ASP A 492 16.32 -17.14 -23.42
N PRO A 493 16.90 -16.65 -24.53
CA PRO A 493 16.48 -17.07 -25.86
C PRO A 493 16.64 -18.59 -26.00
N PRO A 494 15.73 -19.28 -26.71
CA PRO A 494 15.95 -20.69 -27.03
C PRO A 494 17.25 -20.83 -27.81
N ASP A 495 18.04 -21.82 -27.44
CA ASP A 495 19.30 -22.15 -28.10
C ASP A 495 19.03 -22.35 -29.59
N ARG A 496 19.88 -21.80 -30.45
CA ARG A 496 19.67 -21.80 -31.91
C ARG A 496 19.70 -23.20 -32.56
N ASP A 497 19.99 -24.23 -31.77
CA ASP A 497 20.14 -25.62 -32.20
C ASP A 497 19.08 -26.57 -31.61
N ALA A 498 17.93 -26.07 -31.13
CA ALA A 498 16.81 -26.87 -30.64
C ALA A 498 15.70 -27.12 -31.70
#